data_AF-A0A3D1GEA3-F1
#
_entry.id   AF-A0A3D1GEA3-F1
#
_cell.length_a   1.000
_cell.length_b   1.000
_cell.length_c   1.000
_cell.angle_alpha   90.00
_cell.angle_beta   90.00
_cell.angle_gamma   90.00
#
_symmetry.space_group_name_H-M   'P 1'
#
loop_
_entity.id
_entity.type
_entity.pdbx_description
1 polymer ?
#
loop_
_entity_poly.entity_id
_entity_poly.type
_entity_poly.pdbx_seq_one_letter_code
_entity_poly.pdbx_strand_id
1 'polypeptide(L)'
;MLKEGLYNWKLRLILSALLSILGLAGMISMILGIFLELTIHDKTIVAIAIFMVGIPAYLIASGLARIDELTIAAFLNENIEELNGDAELLARDKRALTENELQRRSDIEAFFEKTPVYKHLPDKPVKQAYYLLLLSMIISFGIWYFV
;
A
#
# COMPACT_ATOMS: atom_id res chain seq x y z
N MET A 1 -9.03 16.67 -1.90
CA MET A 1 -9.76 15.49 -1.40
C MET A 1 -9.43 14.18 -2.12
N LEU A 2 -9.90 13.90 -3.34
CA LEU A 2 -9.68 12.57 -3.97
C LEU A 2 -8.20 12.28 -4.25
N LYS A 3 -7.47 13.26 -4.83
CA LYS A 3 -6.01 13.20 -5.03
C LYS A 3 -5.24 12.96 -3.74
N GLU A 4 -5.55 13.70 -2.68
CA GLU A 4 -4.89 13.53 -1.37
C GLU A 4 -5.21 12.16 -0.74
N GLY A 5 -6.45 11.68 -0.87
CA GLY A 5 -6.85 10.34 -0.44
C GLY A 5 -6.10 9.25 -1.20
N LEU A 6 -5.98 9.39 -2.52
CA LEU A 6 -5.19 8.51 -3.40
C LEU A 6 -3.71 8.51 -3.02
N TYR A 7 -3.09 9.67 -2.84
CA TYR A 7 -1.68 9.77 -2.44
C TYR A 7 -1.44 9.15 -1.06
N ASN A 8 -2.29 9.45 -0.08
CA ASN A 8 -2.18 8.88 1.26
C ASN A 8 -2.38 7.36 1.26
N TRP A 9 -3.31 6.83 0.46
CA TRP A 9 -3.52 5.39 0.35
C TRP A 9 -2.35 4.70 -0.37
N LYS A 10 -1.87 5.24 -1.48
CA LYS A 10 -0.65 4.76 -2.15
C LYS A 10 0.54 4.74 -1.21
N LEU A 11 0.70 5.79 -0.41
CA LEU A 11 1.79 5.89 0.56
C LEU A 11 1.68 4.83 1.65
N ARG A 12 0.47 4.51 2.14
CA ARG A 12 0.25 3.38 3.06
C ARG A 12 0.58 2.04 2.44
N LEU A 13 0.21 1.81 1.18
CA LEU A 13 0.57 0.58 0.47
C LEU A 13 2.09 0.43 0.28
N ILE A 14 2.76 1.51 -0.12
CA ILE A 14 4.22 1.53 -0.27
C ILE A 14 4.88 1.27 1.08
N LEU A 15 4.42 1.93 2.15
CA LEU A 15 4.93 1.73 3.50
C LEU A 15 4.75 0.27 3.96
N SER A 16 3.61 -0.33 3.66
CA SER A 16 3.33 -1.73 4.01
C SER A 16 4.26 -2.70 3.29
N ALA A 17 4.47 -2.47 1.99
CA ALA A 17 5.42 -3.24 1.21
C ALA A 17 6.86 -3.07 1.71
N LEU A 18 7.26 -1.84 2.03
CA LEU A 18 8.58 -1.55 2.60
C LEU A 18 8.81 -2.34 3.89
N LEU A 19 7.84 -2.32 4.81
CA LEU A 19 7.89 -3.08 6.06
C LEU A 19 7.98 -4.58 5.80
N SER A 20 7.26 -5.09 4.80
CA SER A 20 7.27 -6.52 4.45
C SER A 20 8.61 -6.95 3.87
N ILE A 21 9.16 -6.16 2.94
CA ILE A 21 10.46 -6.43 2.30
C ILE A 21 11.57 -6.34 3.34
N LEU A 22 11.50 -5.39 4.29
CA LEU A 22 12.47 -5.28 5.38
C LEU A 22 12.49 -6.56 6.24
N GLY A 23 11.32 -7.03 6.68
CA GLY A 23 11.21 -8.26 7.47
C GLY A 23 11.73 -9.48 6.71
N LEU A 24 11.30 -9.64 5.45
CA LEU A 24 11.72 -10.75 4.60
C LEU A 24 13.22 -10.71 4.30
N ALA A 25 13.79 -9.53 4.03
CA ALA A 25 15.22 -9.38 3.76
C ALA A 25 16.08 -9.83 4.94
N GLY A 26 15.67 -9.45 6.17
CA GLY A 26 16.32 -9.92 7.39
C GLY A 26 16.21 -11.44 7.53
N MET A 27 15.01 -12.00 7.37
CA MET A 27 14.78 -13.44 7.49
C MET A 27 15.57 -14.26 6.47
N ILE A 28 15.51 -13.87 5.19
CA ILE A 28 16.23 -14.55 4.09
C ILE A 28 17.73 -14.48 4.32
N SER A 29 18.24 -13.33 4.78
CA SER A 29 19.66 -13.20 5.09
C SER A 29 20.09 -14.12 6.23
N MET A 30 19.29 -14.24 7.29
CA MET A 30 19.58 -15.15 8.40
C MET A 30 19.56 -16.61 7.96
N ILE A 31 18.60 -17.00 7.12
CA ILE A 31 18.52 -18.34 6.53
C ILE A 31 19.75 -18.61 5.65
N LEU A 32 20.07 -17.72 4.71
CA LEU A 32 21.25 -17.85 3.84
C LEU A 32 22.55 -17.92 4.65
N GLY A 33 22.62 -17.15 5.74
CA GLY A 33 23.77 -17.15 6.63
C GLY A 33 24.00 -18.45 7.38
N ILE A 34 22.98 -19.31 7.53
CA ILE A 34 23.16 -20.69 8.01
C ILE A 34 23.82 -21.54 6.91
N PHE A 35 23.27 -21.51 5.69
CA PHE A 35 23.73 -22.36 4.59
C PHE A 35 25.13 -22.02 4.09
N LEU A 36 25.50 -20.74 4.17
CA LEU A 36 26.76 -20.22 3.64
C LEU A 36 27.78 -19.87 4.74
N GLU A 37 27.49 -20.22 6.00
CA GLU A 37 28.34 -19.93 7.18
C GLU A 37 28.81 -18.46 7.24
N LEU A 38 27.89 -17.53 6.94
CA LEU A 38 28.21 -16.11 6.84
C LEU A 38 28.41 -15.48 8.22
N THR A 39 29.32 -14.51 8.30
CA THR A 39 29.46 -13.70 9.51
C THR A 39 28.26 -12.78 9.71
N ILE A 40 28.10 -12.23 10.92
CA ILE A 40 27.00 -11.29 11.23
C ILE A 40 27.05 -10.04 10.32
N HIS A 41 28.25 -9.58 9.98
CA HIS A 41 28.44 -8.45 9.07
C HIS A 41 27.96 -8.78 7.65
N ASP A 42 28.30 -9.97 7.15
CA ASP A 42 27.89 -10.41 5.81
C ASP A 42 26.38 -10.60 5.72
N LYS A 43 25.75 -11.16 6.76
CA LYS A 43 24.27 -11.25 6.86
C LYS A 43 23.64 -9.85 6.78
N THR A 44 24.23 -8.85 7.44
CA THR A 44 23.71 -7.48 7.38
C THR A 44 23.80 -6.90 5.95
N ILE A 45 24.92 -7.12 5.26
CA ILE A 45 25.13 -6.68 3.88
C ILE A 45 24.11 -7.34 2.94
N VAL A 46 23.89 -8.65 3.06
CA VAL A 46 22.92 -9.39 2.24
C VAL A 46 21.49 -8.88 2.47
N ALA A 47 21.11 -8.62 3.73
CA ALA A 47 19.79 -8.06 4.04
C ALA A 47 19.60 -6.68 3.40
N ILE A 48 20.60 -5.80 3.47
CA ILE A 48 20.55 -4.47 2.83
C ILE A 48 20.45 -4.60 1.31
N ALA A 49 21.20 -5.51 0.70
CA ALA A 49 21.16 -5.74 -0.74
C ALA A 49 19.76 -6.21 -1.20
N ILE A 50 19.17 -7.17 -0.50
CA ILE A 50 17.81 -7.65 -0.77
C ILE A 50 16.80 -6.51 -0.61
N PHE A 51 16.93 -5.69 0.44
CA PHE A 51 16.05 -4.56 0.66
C PHE A 51 16.15 -3.49 -0.45
N MET A 52 17.37 -3.10 -0.81
CA MET A 52 17.63 -2.09 -1.85
C MET A 52 17.11 -2.50 -3.23
N VAL A 53 17.19 -3.79 -3.58
CA VAL A 53 16.70 -4.31 -4.88
C VAL A 53 15.20 -4.64 -4.82
N GLY A 54 14.72 -5.11 -3.68
CA GLY A 54 13.33 -5.51 -3.49
C GLY A 54 12.34 -4.36 -3.62
N ILE A 55 12.71 -3.15 -3.19
CA ILE A 55 11.84 -1.98 -3.26
C ILE A 55 11.53 -1.56 -4.70
N PRO A 56 12.52 -1.27 -5.57
CA PRO A 56 12.25 -0.98 -6.97
C PRO A 56 11.48 -2.11 -7.67
N ALA A 57 11.86 -3.36 -7.42
CA ALA A 57 11.20 -4.52 -8.02
C ALA A 57 9.71 -4.59 -7.66
N TYR A 58 9.38 -4.36 -6.38
CA TYR A 58 8.00 -4.31 -5.92
C TYR A 58 7.21 -3.17 -6.55
N LEU A 59 7.78 -1.96 -6.61
CA LEU A 59 7.10 -0.79 -7.19
C LEU A 59 6.79 -1.00 -8.68
N ILE A 60 7.67 -1.68 -9.41
CA ILE A 60 7.46 -2.03 -10.81
C ILE A 60 6.39 -3.13 -10.95
N ALA A 61 6.51 -4.22 -10.19
CA ALA A 61 5.63 -5.38 -10.31
C ALA A 61 4.19 -5.09 -9.84
N SER A 62 4.04 -4.29 -8.77
CA SER A 62 2.72 -3.93 -8.21
C SER A 62 1.92 -3.01 -9.11
N GLY A 63 2.54 -2.39 -10.12
CA GLY A 63 1.87 -1.44 -11.00
C GLY A 63 1.30 -0.22 -10.27
N LEU A 64 1.76 0.07 -9.04
CA LEU A 64 1.25 1.18 -8.22
C LEU A 64 1.34 2.53 -8.93
N ALA A 65 2.33 2.68 -9.81
CA ALA A 65 2.49 3.86 -10.66
C ALA A 65 1.31 4.06 -11.64
N ARG A 66 0.61 2.99 -12.03
CA ARG A 66 -0.48 3.00 -13.01
C ARG A 66 -1.87 3.21 -12.40
N ILE A 67 -2.02 3.14 -11.07
CA ILE A 67 -3.33 3.35 -10.42
C ILE A 67 -3.67 4.84 -10.48
N ASP A 68 -4.77 5.20 -11.14
CA ASP A 68 -5.21 6.58 -11.32
C ASP A 68 -6.49 6.91 -10.52
N GLU A 69 -6.93 8.15 -10.62
CA GLU A 69 -8.13 8.65 -9.92
C GLU A 69 -9.41 7.96 -10.38
N LEU A 70 -9.47 7.54 -11.65
CA LEU A 70 -10.60 6.83 -12.24
C LEU A 70 -10.73 5.41 -11.69
N THR A 71 -9.61 4.70 -11.52
CA THR A 71 -9.59 3.38 -10.91
C THR A 71 -10.12 3.42 -9.48
N ILE A 72 -9.81 4.48 -8.73
CA ILE A 72 -10.36 4.67 -7.38
C ILE A 72 -11.83 5.05 -7.40
N ALA A 73 -12.26 5.90 -8.33
CA ALA A 73 -13.67 6.24 -8.48
C ALA A 73 -14.52 4.98 -8.77
N ALA A 74 -14.05 4.11 -9.67
CA ALA A 74 -14.67 2.81 -9.92
C ALA A 74 -14.73 1.94 -8.66
N PHE A 75 -13.63 1.88 -7.89
CA PHE A 75 -13.61 1.13 -6.63
C PHE A 75 -14.59 1.68 -5.59
N LEU A 76 -14.71 3.00 -5.46
CA LEU A 76 -15.66 3.64 -4.54
C LEU A 76 -17.11 3.36 -4.95
N ASN A 77 -17.39 3.38 -6.25
CA ASN A 77 -18.70 3.03 -6.79
C ASN A 77 -19.09 1.57 -6.46
N GLU A 78 -18.14 0.64 -6.51
CA GLU A 78 -18.41 -0.76 -6.19
C GLU A 78 -18.59 -1.03 -4.68
N ASN A 79 -18.01 -0.20 -3.81
CA ASN A 79 -17.97 -0.46 -2.37
C ASN A 79 -18.89 0.46 -1.53
N ILE A 80 -19.49 1.49 -2.13
CA ILE A 80 -20.38 2.43 -1.45
C ILE A 80 -21.66 2.56 -2.28
N GLU A 81 -22.71 1.83 -1.88
CA GLU A 81 -24.03 1.87 -2.54
C GLU A 81 -24.62 3.30 -2.57
N GLU A 82 -24.31 4.11 -1.56
CA GLU A 82 -24.79 5.50 -1.43
C GLU A 82 -24.26 6.45 -2.52
N LEU A 83 -23.17 6.07 -3.22
CA LEU A 83 -22.60 6.86 -4.32
C LEU A 83 -23.28 6.59 -5.66
N ASN A 84 -24.12 5.55 -5.80
CA ASN A 84 -24.89 5.25 -7.03
C ASN A 84 -24.09 5.26 -8.35
N GLY A 85 -22.79 4.97 -8.33
CA GLY A 85 -21.98 5.01 -9.56
C GLY A 85 -21.40 6.39 -9.92
N ASP A 86 -21.66 7.43 -9.12
CA ASP A 86 -21.31 8.81 -9.45
C ASP A 86 -19.94 9.28 -8.93
N ALA A 87 -19.14 8.40 -8.31
CA ALA A 87 -17.81 8.76 -7.81
C ALA A 87 -16.86 9.23 -8.94
N GLU A 88 -17.13 8.87 -10.20
CA GLU A 88 -16.39 9.36 -11.37
C GLU A 88 -16.53 10.88 -11.59
N LEU A 89 -17.62 11.48 -11.10
CA LEU A 89 -17.84 12.93 -11.15
C LEU A 89 -16.80 13.71 -10.33
N LEU A 90 -16.16 13.07 -9.34
CA LEU A 90 -15.07 13.64 -8.56
C LEU A 90 -13.76 13.74 -9.34
N ALA A 91 -13.55 12.84 -10.31
CA ALA A 91 -12.35 12.80 -11.15
C ALA A 91 -12.43 13.76 -12.35
N ARG A 92 -13.64 14.21 -12.73
CA ARG A 92 -13.86 15.18 -13.82
C ARG A 92 -13.60 16.62 -13.38
N ASP A 93 -13.23 17.47 -14.34
CA ASP A 93 -13.00 18.91 -14.11
C ASP A 93 -14.33 19.64 -13.83
N LYS A 94 -14.38 20.48 -12.79
CA LYS A 94 -15.56 21.26 -12.36
C LYS A 94 -16.17 22.09 -13.50
N ARG A 95 -15.37 22.48 -14.48
CA ARG A 95 -15.79 23.31 -15.63
C ARG A 95 -16.48 22.53 -16.75
N ALA A 96 -16.37 21.20 -16.75
CA ALA A 96 -16.95 20.32 -17.76
C ALA A 96 -18.26 19.65 -17.28
N LEU A 97 -18.71 19.97 -16.08
CA LEU A 97 -19.88 19.36 -15.44
C LEU A 97 -21.11 20.24 -15.62
N THR A 98 -22.24 19.59 -15.90
CA THR A 98 -23.56 20.22 -16.01
C THR A 98 -24.05 20.61 -14.61
N GLU A 99 -24.97 21.59 -14.48
CA GLU A 99 -25.49 22.05 -13.16
C GLU A 99 -26.00 20.90 -12.27
N ASN A 100 -26.69 19.90 -12.84
CA ASN A 100 -27.13 18.71 -12.10
C ASN A 100 -25.96 17.83 -11.61
N GLU A 101 -24.89 17.71 -12.39
CA GLU A 101 -23.71 16.91 -12.02
C GLU A 101 -22.84 17.64 -10.97
N LEU A 102 -22.83 18.97 -11.01
CA LEU A 102 -22.22 19.83 -9.98
C LEU A 102 -22.92 19.66 -8.63
N GLN A 103 -24.26 19.61 -8.63
CA GLN A 103 -25.05 19.39 -7.42
C GLN A 103 -24.74 18.01 -6.81
N ARG A 104 -24.78 16.94 -7.63
CA ARG A 104 -24.42 15.59 -7.18
C ARG A 104 -22.98 15.50 -6.68
N ARG A 105 -22.04 16.15 -7.34
CA ARG A 105 -20.65 16.22 -6.88
C ARG A 105 -20.55 16.88 -5.51
N SER A 106 -21.31 17.95 -5.26
CA SER A 106 -21.33 18.63 -3.96
C SER A 106 -21.87 17.72 -2.86
N ASP A 107 -22.91 16.94 -3.15
CA ASP A 107 -23.48 15.98 -2.20
C ASP A 107 -22.48 14.86 -1.86
N ILE A 108 -21.73 14.40 -2.86
CA ILE A 108 -20.65 13.42 -2.69
C ILE A 108 -19.47 14.02 -1.91
N GLU A 109 -19.06 15.26 -2.20
CA GLU A 109 -18.01 15.97 -1.45
C GLU A 109 -18.43 16.13 0.03
N ALA A 110 -19.70 16.45 0.30
CA ALA A 110 -20.25 16.55 1.66
C ALA A 110 -20.33 15.20 2.38
N PHE A 111 -20.60 14.10 1.66
CA PHE A 111 -20.52 12.74 2.20
C PHE A 111 -19.09 12.41 2.66
N PHE A 112 -18.09 12.72 1.82
CA PHE A 112 -16.69 12.44 2.13
C PHE A 112 -16.09 13.36 3.20
N GLU A 113 -16.71 14.50 3.47
CA GLU A 113 -16.38 15.37 4.60
C GLU A 113 -16.78 14.74 5.94
N LYS A 114 -17.91 14.01 5.97
CA LYS A 114 -18.36 13.25 7.16
C LYS A 114 -17.66 11.89 7.27
N THR A 115 -17.41 11.23 6.15
CA THR A 115 -16.82 9.88 6.10
C THR A 115 -15.60 9.89 5.18
N PRO A 116 -14.38 9.97 5.72
CA PRO A 116 -13.22 10.22 4.88
C PRO A 116 -12.91 9.02 3.97
N VAL A 117 -12.59 9.31 2.70
CA VAL A 117 -12.35 8.36 1.60
C VAL A 117 -11.44 7.18 2.00
N TYR A 118 -10.41 7.43 2.83
CA TYR A 118 -9.45 6.39 3.23
C TYR A 118 -10.07 5.23 4.03
N LYS A 119 -11.24 5.41 4.65
CA LYS A 119 -11.92 4.33 5.39
C LYS A 119 -12.54 3.29 4.47
N HIS A 120 -12.85 3.68 3.23
CA HIS A 120 -13.48 2.81 2.24
C HIS A 120 -12.46 2.22 1.27
N LEU A 121 -11.20 2.69 1.32
CA LEU A 121 -10.11 2.11 0.54
C LEU A 121 -9.57 0.85 1.24
N PRO A 122 -9.09 -0.15 0.48
CA PRO A 122 -8.72 -1.44 1.04
C PRO A 122 -7.46 -1.32 1.91
N ASP A 123 -7.61 -1.63 3.20
CA ASP A 123 -6.56 -1.57 4.23
C ASP A 123 -5.99 -2.97 4.58
N LYS A 124 -6.58 -4.03 4.01
CA LYS A 124 -6.13 -5.44 4.13
C LYS A 124 -4.62 -5.64 3.88
N PRO A 125 -4.00 -5.04 2.83
CA PRO A 125 -2.57 -5.24 2.59
C PRO A 125 -1.67 -4.68 3.70
N VAL A 126 -2.10 -3.64 4.43
CA VAL A 126 -1.32 -3.04 5.54
C VAL A 126 -1.24 -4.00 6.72
N LYS A 127 -2.37 -4.60 7.09
CA LYS A 127 -2.42 -5.56 8.20
C LYS A 127 -1.63 -6.83 7.90
N GLN A 128 -1.75 -7.34 6.67
CA GLN A 128 -0.98 -8.52 6.22
C GLN A 128 0.52 -8.26 6.25
N ALA A 129 0.96 -7.08 5.78
CA ALA A 129 2.35 -6.66 5.84
C ALA A 129 2.91 -6.63 7.26
N TYR A 130 2.13 -6.11 8.21
CA TYR A 130 2.53 -6.06 9.62
C TYR A 130 2.71 -7.46 10.23
N TYR A 131 1.76 -8.38 10.00
CA TYR A 131 1.89 -9.77 10.45
C TYR A 131 3.08 -10.47 9.81
N LEU A 132 3.32 -10.22 8.52
CA LEU A 132 4.46 -10.78 7.81
C LEU A 132 5.77 -10.29 8.41
N LEU A 133 5.90 -8.99 8.68
CA LEU A 133 7.07 -8.41 9.35
C LEU A 133 7.30 -9.07 10.72
N LEU A 134 6.28 -9.12 11.57
CA LEU A 134 6.39 -9.73 12.90
C LEU A 134 6.82 -11.19 12.82
N LEU A 135 6.20 -11.98 11.94
CA LEU A 135 6.56 -13.37 11.74
C LEU A 135 8.01 -13.51 11.27
N SER A 136 8.42 -12.68 10.32
CA SER A 136 9.79 -12.66 9.79
C SER A 136 10.80 -12.33 10.89
N MET A 137 10.48 -11.38 11.77
CA MET A 137 11.33 -11.04 12.91
C MET A 137 11.42 -12.19 13.90
N ILE A 138 10.31 -12.83 14.26
CA ILE A 138 10.30 -13.98 15.18
C ILE A 138 11.18 -15.11 14.65
N ILE A 139 11.06 -15.44 13.35
CA ILE A 139 11.88 -16.48 12.72
C ILE A 139 13.36 -16.06 12.71
N SER A 140 13.65 -14.81 12.38
CA SER A 140 15.03 -14.28 12.37
C SER A 140 15.68 -14.35 13.76
N PHE A 141 14.95 -13.98 14.81
CA PHE A 141 15.41 -14.12 16.20
C PHE A 141 15.57 -15.57 16.63
N GLY A 142 14.65 -16.45 16.22
CA GLY A 142 14.79 -17.89 16.44
C GLY A 142 16.08 -18.42 15.83
N ILE A 143 16.35 -18.12 14.56
CA ILE A 143 17.58 -18.50 13.89
C ILE A 143 18.81 -17.94 14.62
N TRP A 144 18.78 -16.67 15.03
CA TRP A 144 19.88 -16.07 15.77
C TRP A 144 20.17 -16.76 17.12
N TYR A 145 19.14 -17.29 17.80
CA TYR A 145 19.33 -17.98 19.07
C TYR A 145 19.95 -19.37 18.91
N PHE A 146 19.69 -20.03 17.76
CA PHE A 146 20.18 -21.38 17.48
C PHE A 146 21.51 -21.43 16.71
N VAL A 147 21.99 -20.29 16.20
CA VAL A 147 23.23 -20.14 15.42
C VAL A 147 24.23 -19.30 16.19
#